data_AF-A0A529KGL2-F1
#
_entry.id   AF-A0A529KGL2-F1
#
_cell.length_a   1.000
_cell.length_b   1.000
_cell.length_c   1.000
_cell.angle_alpha   90.00
_cell.angle_beta   90.00
_cell.angle_gamma   90.00
#
_symmetry.space_group_name_H-M   'P 1'
#
loop_
_entity.id
_entity.type
_entity.pdbx_description
1 polymer ?
#
loop_
_entity_poly.entity_id
_entity_poly.type
_entity_poly.pdbx_seq_one_letter_code
_entity_poly.pdbx_strand_id
1 'polypeptide(L)'
;PPLFVGFLRGVDFFWTTTNLYQETLFVGGLVLAVFLAMDIILHRREAGAPKIKDPTPDTKVRIRGLPNVPLLAGVIGAILLSATWKPGVAFSVQGVSLELQNLVRDAIILALAFLSLGVSQKSHRQANNFHWEPIAEVAKLFAGIFICIVPVIAILRAGPDGALAPLVSLVSSPTGEPNDLAYFWMTGALSSFLDNAPTYLVFFELAGGDPQHLMTTLASTLAAISASAVFMGANTYIGNAPNFMVYAIARHRGVKMPGFFGYMAWSGAVLIPIFLIAGFLFFG
;
A
#
# COMPACT_ATOMS: atom_id res chain seq x y z
N PRO A 1 1.28 0.41 3.44
CA PRO A 1 0.15 0.97 4.22
C PRO A 1 -0.92 -0.06 4.64
N PRO A 2 -1.60 -0.78 3.72
CA PRO A 2 -2.69 -1.69 4.08
C PRO A 2 -2.27 -2.81 5.04
N LEU A 3 -1.14 -3.48 4.75
CA LEU A 3 -0.63 -4.55 5.61
C LEU A 3 -0.24 -4.06 7.01
N PHE A 4 0.22 -2.81 7.12
CA PHE A 4 0.49 -2.20 8.41
C PHE A 4 -0.80 -1.94 9.19
N VAL A 5 -1.88 -1.53 8.53
CA VAL A 5 -3.21 -1.43 9.16
C VAL A 5 -3.68 -2.80 9.64
N GLY A 6 -3.48 -3.86 8.85
CA GLY A 6 -3.72 -5.23 9.28
C GLY A 6 -2.95 -5.60 10.55
N PHE A 7 -1.66 -5.27 10.60
CA PHE A 7 -0.84 -5.47 11.80
C PHE A 7 -1.37 -4.72 13.02
N LEU A 8 -1.78 -3.46 12.86
CA LEU A 8 -2.41 -2.68 13.94
C LEU A 8 -3.75 -3.28 14.40
N ARG A 9 -4.43 -4.03 13.54
CA ARG A 9 -5.65 -4.79 13.86
C ARG A 9 -5.39 -6.14 14.49
N GLY A 10 -4.13 -6.55 14.64
CA GLY A 10 -3.74 -7.80 15.29
C GLY A 10 -3.35 -8.93 14.34
N VAL A 11 -3.17 -8.65 13.04
CA VAL A 11 -2.53 -9.61 12.12
C VAL A 11 -1.03 -9.70 12.47
N ASP A 12 -0.50 -10.90 12.56
CA ASP A 12 0.91 -11.12 12.88
C ASP A 12 1.83 -10.52 11.81
N PHE A 13 2.92 -9.90 12.24
CA PHE A 13 3.83 -9.17 11.35
C PHE A 13 4.35 -10.04 10.19
N PHE A 14 4.76 -11.27 10.48
CA PHE A 14 5.31 -12.19 9.48
C PHE A 14 4.25 -12.97 8.70
N TRP A 15 2.98 -12.96 9.12
CA TRP A 15 1.90 -13.68 8.44
C TRP A 15 1.81 -13.27 6.96
N THR A 16 1.92 -11.97 6.69
CA THR A 16 1.88 -11.44 5.32
C THR A 16 3.04 -11.96 4.48
N THR A 17 4.24 -12.04 5.04
CA THR A 17 5.42 -12.53 4.30
C THR A 17 5.27 -14.02 4.01
N THR A 18 4.78 -14.82 4.95
CA THR A 18 4.64 -16.26 4.77
C THR A 18 3.48 -16.65 3.85
N ASN A 19 2.41 -15.84 3.81
CA ASN A 19 1.18 -16.17 3.07
C ASN A 19 0.98 -15.39 1.77
N LEU A 20 1.80 -14.36 1.47
CA LEU A 20 1.66 -13.56 0.24
C LEU A 20 2.89 -13.64 -0.68
N TYR A 21 3.93 -14.39 -0.33
CA TYR A 21 5.18 -14.37 -1.10
C TYR A 21 4.99 -14.95 -2.50
N GLN A 22 4.14 -15.96 -2.67
CA GLN A 22 3.93 -16.60 -3.97
C GLN A 22 3.24 -15.64 -4.94
N GLU A 23 2.16 -15.02 -4.49
CA GLU A 23 1.37 -14.03 -5.21
C GLU A 23 2.24 -12.81 -5.55
N THR A 24 3.02 -12.33 -4.57
CA THR A 24 3.90 -11.17 -4.75
C THR A 24 5.00 -11.46 -5.77
N LEU A 25 5.67 -12.61 -5.67
CA LEU A 25 6.72 -13.00 -6.62
C LEU A 25 6.14 -13.27 -8.01
N PHE A 26 4.95 -13.86 -8.10
CA PHE A 26 4.29 -14.14 -9.36
C PHE A 26 3.88 -12.83 -10.08
N VAL A 27 3.11 -11.98 -9.42
CA VAL A 27 2.65 -10.70 -9.98
C VAL A 27 3.86 -9.80 -10.25
N GLY A 28 4.77 -9.65 -9.28
CA GLY A 28 5.97 -8.85 -9.43
C GLY A 28 6.87 -9.35 -10.57
N GLY A 29 7.06 -10.66 -10.68
CA GLY A 29 7.83 -11.29 -11.75
C GLY A 29 7.23 -11.04 -13.13
N LEU A 30 5.91 -11.17 -13.29
CA LEU A 30 5.24 -10.88 -14.56
C LEU A 30 5.32 -9.40 -14.93
N VAL A 31 5.10 -8.48 -13.99
CA VAL A 31 5.22 -7.04 -14.24
C VAL A 31 6.65 -6.68 -14.63
N LEU A 32 7.66 -7.22 -13.94
CA LEU A 32 9.06 -7.02 -14.27
C LEU A 32 9.42 -7.61 -15.65
N ALA A 33 8.87 -8.77 -16.01
CA ALA A 33 9.07 -9.36 -17.32
C ALA A 33 8.49 -8.49 -18.44
N VAL A 34 7.27 -7.96 -18.26
CA VAL A 34 6.65 -7.01 -19.20
C VAL A 34 7.48 -5.73 -19.31
N PHE A 35 7.91 -5.18 -18.16
CA PHE A 35 8.78 -4.00 -18.12
C PHE A 35 10.07 -4.24 -18.92
N LEU A 36 10.78 -5.34 -18.63
CA LEU A 36 12.04 -5.68 -19.31
C LEU A 36 11.83 -5.89 -20.82
N ALA A 37 10.74 -6.56 -21.21
CA ALA A 37 10.42 -6.76 -22.63
C ALA A 37 10.18 -5.42 -23.34
N MET A 38 9.39 -4.52 -22.74
CA MET A 38 9.15 -3.19 -23.29
C MET A 38 10.44 -2.38 -23.39
N ASP A 39 11.25 -2.36 -22.33
CA ASP A 39 12.51 -1.62 -22.27
C ASP A 39 13.48 -2.09 -23.36
N ILE A 40 13.64 -3.41 -23.52
CA ILE A 40 14.48 -3.99 -24.59
C ILE A 40 13.96 -3.63 -25.98
N ILE A 41 12.64 -3.71 -26.21
CA ILE A 41 12.05 -3.39 -27.52
C ILE A 41 12.25 -1.92 -27.85
N LEU A 42 12.01 -1.01 -26.90
CA LEU A 42 12.18 0.43 -27.08
C LEU A 42 13.66 0.77 -27.29
N HIS A 43 14.56 0.24 -26.46
CA HIS A 43 16.00 0.44 -26.60
C HIS A 43 16.52 -0.02 -27.98
N ARG A 44 16.04 -1.16 -28.49
CA ARG A 44 16.39 -1.63 -29.84
C ARG A 44 15.82 -0.75 -30.95
N ARG A 45 14.62 -0.16 -30.77
CA ARG A 45 14.02 0.77 -31.74
C ARG A 45 14.74 2.12 -31.77
N GLU A 46 15.37 2.51 -30.67
CA GLU A 46 16.22 3.69 -30.57
C GLU A 46 17.62 3.47 -31.15
N ALA A 47 17.96 2.24 -31.58
CA ALA A 47 19.24 1.95 -32.22
C ALA A 47 19.39 2.79 -33.50
N GLY A 48 20.35 3.71 -33.50
CA GLY A 48 20.62 4.64 -34.61
C GLY A 48 20.04 6.04 -34.43
N ALA A 49 19.25 6.30 -33.39
CA ALA A 49 18.90 7.67 -33.00
C ALA A 49 20.18 8.45 -32.61
N PRO A 50 20.24 9.76 -32.89
CA PRO A 50 21.38 10.57 -32.48
C PRO A 50 21.55 10.44 -30.97
N LYS A 51 22.76 10.08 -30.53
CA LYS A 51 23.08 9.99 -29.10
C LYS A 51 22.78 11.34 -28.47
N ILE A 52 21.73 11.42 -27.67
CA ILE A 52 21.49 12.57 -26.81
C ILE A 52 22.70 12.61 -25.89
N LYS A 53 23.49 13.68 -26.02
CA LYS A 53 24.69 13.86 -25.21
C LYS A 53 24.21 13.93 -23.75
N ASP A 54 24.60 12.95 -22.94
CA ASP A 54 24.20 12.93 -21.53
C ASP A 54 24.66 14.26 -20.90
N PRO A 55 23.73 15.13 -20.46
CA PRO A 55 24.08 16.39 -19.82
C PRO A 55 24.65 16.15 -18.41
N THR A 56 24.55 14.92 -17.89
CA THR A 56 25.03 14.53 -16.58
C THR A 56 26.53 14.23 -16.66
N PRO A 57 27.37 14.89 -15.85
CA PRO A 57 28.79 14.58 -15.81
C PRO A 57 29.02 13.14 -15.32
N ASP A 58 29.94 12.42 -15.95
CA ASP A 58 30.43 11.11 -15.51
C ASP A 58 31.03 11.23 -14.09
N THR A 59 30.18 10.99 -13.11
CA THR A 59 30.51 11.08 -11.69
C THR A 59 30.36 9.71 -11.06
N LYS A 60 31.28 9.37 -10.16
CA LYS A 60 31.19 8.11 -9.42
C LYS A 60 29.85 8.07 -8.66
N VAL A 61 29.06 7.03 -8.89
CA VAL A 61 27.82 6.77 -8.14
C VAL A 61 28.18 6.70 -6.66
N ARG A 62 27.55 7.55 -5.84
CA ARG A 62 27.74 7.60 -4.39
C ARG A 62 26.39 7.58 -3.70
N ILE A 63 26.26 6.74 -2.69
CA ILE A 63 25.11 6.74 -1.80
C ILE A 63 25.31 7.84 -0.77
N ARG A 64 24.41 8.83 -0.74
CA ARG A 64 24.40 9.91 0.25
C ARG A 64 23.23 9.70 1.21
N GLY A 65 23.41 10.03 2.49
CA GLY A 65 22.38 9.86 3.51
C GLY A 65 22.39 8.49 4.22
N LEU A 66 23.51 7.75 4.16
CA LEU A 66 23.73 6.51 4.92
C LEU A 66 23.38 6.60 6.41
N PRO A 67 23.56 7.74 7.12
CA PRO A 67 23.12 7.84 8.51
C PRO A 67 21.61 7.62 8.75
N ASN A 68 20.77 7.73 7.71
CA ASN A 68 19.34 7.41 7.84
C ASN A 68 19.04 5.90 7.79
N VAL A 69 19.97 5.06 7.33
CA VAL A 69 19.79 3.60 7.29
C VAL A 69 19.55 3.02 8.69
N PRO A 70 20.38 3.29 9.71
CA PRO A 70 20.10 2.81 11.07
C PRO A 70 18.83 3.42 11.66
N LEU A 71 18.46 4.65 11.30
CA LEU A 71 17.20 5.26 11.74
C LEU A 71 15.99 4.52 11.17
N LEU A 72 16.06 4.12 9.90
CA LEU A 72 15.02 3.32 9.25
C LEU A 72 14.92 1.92 9.90
N ALA A 73 16.04 1.29 10.20
CA ALA A 73 16.06 0.04 10.97
C ALA A 73 15.43 0.23 12.37
N GLY A 74 15.66 1.38 13.01
CA GLY A 74 15.01 1.76 14.27
C GLY A 74 13.48 1.86 14.15
N VAL A 75 12.95 2.39 13.04
CA VAL A 75 11.50 2.43 12.78
C VAL A 75 10.92 1.03 12.69
N ILE A 76 11.59 0.11 11.98
CA ILE A 76 11.18 -1.30 11.91
C ILE A 76 11.24 -1.94 13.29
N GLY A 77 12.32 -1.68 14.05
CA GLY A 77 12.48 -2.16 15.42
C GLY A 77 11.38 -1.67 16.36
N ALA A 78 10.95 -0.41 16.24
CA ALA A 78 9.85 0.15 17.02
C ALA A 78 8.52 -0.56 16.71
N ILE A 79 8.26 -0.86 15.44
CA ILE A 79 7.08 -1.62 15.02
C ILE A 79 7.11 -3.04 15.62
N LEU A 80 8.23 -3.76 15.51
CA LEU A 80 8.39 -5.09 16.08
C LEU A 80 8.33 -5.10 17.62
N LEU A 81 8.82 -4.05 18.27
CA LEU A 81 8.69 -3.86 19.71
C LEU A 81 7.22 -3.84 20.11
N SER A 82 6.35 -3.12 19.38
CA SER A 82 4.92 -3.11 19.67
C SER A 82 4.22 -4.47 19.50
N ALA A 83 4.78 -5.36 18.68
CA ALA A 83 4.27 -6.71 18.49
C ALA A 83 4.65 -7.65 19.65
N THR A 84 5.88 -7.53 20.13
CA THR A 84 6.50 -8.48 21.08
C THR A 84 6.37 -8.04 22.54
N TRP A 85 6.40 -6.73 22.80
CA TRP A 85 6.25 -6.17 24.12
C TRP A 85 4.81 -5.69 24.35
N LYS A 86 4.03 -6.52 25.04
CA LYS A 86 2.63 -6.23 25.41
C LYS A 86 2.50 -6.13 26.93
N PRO A 87 2.78 -4.96 27.54
CA PRO A 87 2.77 -4.79 28.99
C PRO A 87 1.37 -4.87 29.62
N GLY A 88 0.30 -4.95 28.82
CA GLY A 88 -1.08 -5.00 29.32
C GLY A 88 -1.60 -3.67 29.89
N VAL A 89 -0.84 -2.58 29.74
CA VAL A 89 -1.22 -1.24 30.19
C VAL A 89 -1.95 -0.51 29.06
N ALA A 90 -3.17 -0.05 29.33
CA ALA A 90 -3.94 0.75 28.40
C ALA A 90 -4.55 1.98 29.10
N PHE A 91 -4.63 3.08 28.36
CA PHE A 91 -5.24 4.34 28.80
C PHE A 91 -6.52 4.57 28.00
N SER A 92 -7.63 4.88 28.67
CA SER A 92 -8.87 5.24 27.98
C SER A 92 -8.96 6.76 27.83
N VAL A 93 -9.06 7.24 26.59
CA VAL A 93 -9.26 8.65 26.26
C VAL A 93 -10.52 8.78 25.43
N GLN A 94 -11.55 9.45 25.97
CA GLN A 94 -12.84 9.64 25.30
C GLN A 94 -13.46 8.34 24.76
N GLY A 95 -13.29 7.22 25.48
CA GLY A 95 -13.80 5.91 25.08
C GLY A 95 -12.91 5.13 24.11
N VAL A 96 -11.77 5.68 23.70
CA VAL A 96 -10.75 5.00 22.89
C VAL A 96 -9.66 4.44 23.80
N SER A 97 -9.41 3.13 23.70
CA SER A 97 -8.33 2.46 24.41
C SER A 97 -7.00 2.65 23.68
N LEU A 98 -6.02 3.25 24.35
CA LEU A 98 -4.67 3.50 23.87
C LEU A 98 -3.70 2.59 24.62
N GLU A 99 -3.16 1.60 23.95
CA GLU A 99 -2.19 0.68 24.56
C GLU A 99 -0.81 1.33 24.66
N LEU A 100 -0.12 1.11 25.79
CA LEU A 100 1.19 1.71 26.07
C LEU A 100 2.23 1.37 24.99
N GLN A 101 2.22 0.13 24.48
CA GLN A 101 3.14 -0.29 23.42
C GLN A 101 2.96 0.49 22.11
N ASN A 102 1.73 0.90 21.78
CA ASN A 102 1.45 1.69 20.59
C ASN A 102 1.94 3.13 20.78
N LEU A 103 1.71 3.72 21.97
CA LEU A 103 2.20 5.05 22.31
C LEU A 103 3.73 5.12 22.27
N VAL A 104 4.40 4.11 22.83
CA VAL A 104 5.87 4.02 22.83
C VAL A 104 6.41 3.87 21.40
N ARG A 105 5.81 2.99 20.58
CA ARG A 105 6.18 2.87 19.16
C ARG A 105 6.09 4.21 18.45
N ASP A 106 4.94 4.89 18.56
CA ASP A 106 4.70 6.13 17.84
C ASP A 106 5.64 7.25 18.32
N ALA A 107 5.93 7.33 19.62
CA ALA A 107 6.92 8.23 20.18
C ALA A 107 8.34 7.96 19.63
N ILE A 108 8.74 6.69 19.53
CA ILE A 108 10.04 6.31 18.95
C ILE A 108 10.10 6.69 17.47
N ILE A 109 9.05 6.40 16.69
CA ILE A 109 9.00 6.75 15.26
C ILE A 109 9.10 8.26 15.07
N LEU A 110 8.38 9.05 15.86
CA LEU A 110 8.47 10.52 15.82
C LEU A 110 9.86 11.01 16.20
N ALA A 111 10.45 10.47 17.28
CA ALA A 111 11.80 10.83 17.69
C ALA A 111 12.85 10.52 16.59
N LEU A 112 12.74 9.36 15.94
CA LEU A 112 13.60 8.99 14.81
C LEU A 112 13.39 9.89 13.59
N ALA A 113 12.15 10.30 13.31
CA ALA A 113 11.86 11.25 12.25
C ALA A 113 12.50 12.62 12.50
N PHE A 114 12.39 13.17 13.72
CA PHE A 114 13.05 14.42 14.09
C PHE A 114 14.58 14.30 14.08
N LEU A 115 15.11 13.18 14.57
CA LEU A 115 16.54 12.89 14.52
C LEU A 115 17.05 12.83 13.07
N SER A 116 16.28 12.24 12.16
CA SER A 116 16.61 12.20 10.73
C SER A 116 16.76 13.60 10.12
N LEU A 117 15.94 14.56 10.54
CA LEU A 117 16.06 15.96 10.09
C LEU A 117 17.36 16.61 10.55
N GLY A 118 17.81 16.31 11.78
CA GLY A 118 19.06 16.80 12.34
C GLY A 118 20.30 16.15 11.72
N VAL A 119 20.27 14.82 11.52
CA VAL A 119 21.39 14.05 10.99
C VAL A 119 21.56 14.22 9.47
N SER A 120 20.46 14.41 8.74
CA SER A 120 20.51 14.61 7.30
C SER A 120 21.02 16.01 6.93
N GLN A 121 22.03 16.07 6.06
CA GLN A 121 22.55 17.35 5.55
C GLN A 121 21.47 18.10 4.75
N LYS A 122 21.39 19.42 4.91
CA LYS A 122 20.45 20.29 4.19
C LYS A 122 20.60 20.17 2.67
N SER A 123 21.82 20.00 2.17
CA SER A 123 22.13 19.81 0.75
C SER A 123 21.44 18.57 0.16
N HIS A 124 21.35 17.48 0.92
CA HIS A 124 20.66 16.26 0.48
C HIS A 124 19.15 16.49 0.37
N ARG A 125 18.55 17.24 1.29
CA ARG A 125 17.12 17.58 1.24
C ARG A 125 16.79 18.50 0.07
N GLN A 126 17.63 19.50 -0.19
CA GLN A 126 17.49 20.39 -1.34
C GLN A 126 17.61 19.63 -2.66
N ALA A 127 18.60 18.72 -2.78
CA ALA A 127 18.77 17.90 -3.98
C ALA A 127 17.58 16.96 -4.26
N ASN A 128 16.82 16.58 -3.21
CA ASN A 128 15.61 15.77 -3.34
C ASN A 128 14.32 16.61 -3.46
N ASN A 129 14.42 17.96 -3.54
CA ASN A 129 13.27 18.87 -3.48
C ASN A 129 12.33 18.54 -2.32
N PHE A 130 12.89 18.37 -1.11
CA PHE A 130 12.09 18.08 0.07
C PHE A 130 11.24 19.29 0.46
N HIS A 131 9.92 19.10 0.48
CA HIS A 131 8.92 20.07 0.92
C HIS A 131 7.99 19.45 1.97
N TRP A 132 7.41 20.29 2.84
CA TRP A 132 6.47 19.83 3.86
C TRP A 132 5.03 19.72 3.33
N GLU A 133 4.68 20.41 2.24
CA GLU A 133 3.34 20.32 1.65
C GLU A 133 2.88 18.88 1.39
N PRO A 134 3.66 17.99 0.73
CA PRO A 134 3.21 16.62 0.48
C PRO A 134 2.88 15.85 1.76
N ILE A 135 3.65 16.05 2.84
CA ILE A 135 3.41 15.38 4.13
C ILE A 135 2.12 15.92 4.76
N ALA A 136 1.93 17.24 4.75
CA ALA A 136 0.73 17.88 5.28
C ALA A 136 -0.53 17.49 4.49
N GLU A 137 -0.42 17.38 3.16
CA GLU A 137 -1.51 16.91 2.29
C GLU A 137 -1.90 15.47 2.61
N VAL A 138 -0.92 14.56 2.69
CA VAL A 138 -1.17 13.16 3.05
C VAL A 138 -1.81 13.07 4.44
N ALA A 139 -1.33 13.84 5.43
CA ALA A 139 -1.91 13.85 6.78
C ALA A 139 -3.38 14.31 6.79
N LYS A 140 -3.71 15.39 6.07
CA LYS A 140 -5.09 15.89 5.93
C LYS A 140 -5.99 14.86 5.22
N LEU A 141 -5.48 14.26 4.14
CA LEU A 141 -6.21 13.27 3.36
C LEU A 141 -6.52 12.03 4.21
N PHE A 142 -5.53 11.48 4.90
CA PHE A 142 -5.72 10.33 5.79
C PHE A 142 -6.66 10.66 6.95
N ALA A 143 -6.53 11.83 7.59
CA ALA A 143 -7.46 12.25 8.62
C ALA A 143 -8.92 12.29 8.10
N GLY A 144 -9.15 12.90 6.94
CA GLY A 144 -10.47 12.95 6.32
C GLY A 144 -11.03 11.56 5.99
N ILE A 145 -10.25 10.73 5.30
CA ILE A 145 -10.65 9.37 4.91
C ILE A 145 -10.99 8.52 6.15
N PHE A 146 -10.11 8.49 7.16
CA PHE A 146 -10.31 7.67 8.35
C PHE A 146 -11.45 8.17 9.25
N ILE A 147 -11.77 9.47 9.26
CA ILE A 147 -12.98 9.97 9.94
C ILE A 147 -14.24 9.51 9.19
N CYS A 148 -14.26 9.65 7.86
CA CYS A 148 -15.42 9.30 7.04
C CYS A 148 -15.68 7.79 6.95
N ILE A 149 -14.66 6.95 7.12
CA ILE A 149 -14.81 5.49 6.99
C ILE A 149 -15.43 4.82 8.22
N VAL A 150 -15.35 5.44 9.40
CA VAL A 150 -15.93 4.89 10.66
C VAL A 150 -17.42 4.53 10.51
N PRO A 151 -18.32 5.42 10.06
CA PRO A 151 -19.72 5.05 9.87
C PRO A 151 -19.90 3.96 8.80
N VAL A 152 -19.08 3.96 7.74
CA VAL A 152 -19.13 2.94 6.69
C VAL A 152 -18.80 1.57 7.26
N ILE A 153 -17.74 1.46 8.08
CA ILE A 153 -17.37 0.21 8.76
C ILE A 153 -18.49 -0.25 9.71
N ALA A 154 -19.11 0.67 10.44
CA ALA A 154 -20.23 0.33 11.31
C ALA A 154 -21.42 -0.25 10.53
N ILE A 155 -21.71 0.28 9.34
CA ILE A 155 -22.75 -0.25 8.45
C ILE A 155 -22.35 -1.63 7.89
N LEU A 156 -21.08 -1.82 7.50
CA LEU A 156 -20.59 -3.12 7.00
C LEU A 156 -20.64 -4.22 8.07
N ARG A 157 -20.40 -3.87 9.34
CA ARG A 157 -20.54 -4.81 10.47
C ARG A 157 -21.97 -5.29 10.72
N ALA A 158 -22.98 -4.58 10.22
CA ALA A 158 -24.36 -5.08 10.24
C ALA A 158 -24.55 -6.25 9.24
N GLY A 159 -23.57 -6.50 8.36
CA GLY A 159 -23.52 -7.68 7.51
C GLY A 159 -24.71 -7.78 6.54
N PRO A 160 -25.25 -8.99 6.31
CA PRO A 160 -26.33 -9.21 5.34
C PRO A 160 -27.66 -8.55 5.72
N ASP A 161 -27.82 -8.12 6.98
CA ASP A 161 -29.01 -7.39 7.46
C ASP A 161 -28.80 -5.85 7.41
N GLY A 162 -27.62 -5.40 6.98
CA GLY A 162 -27.23 -4.00 6.94
C GLY A 162 -27.58 -3.27 5.64
N ALA A 163 -27.43 -1.95 5.64
CA ALA A 163 -27.67 -1.12 4.45
C ALA A 163 -26.70 -1.41 3.28
N LEU A 164 -25.58 -2.09 3.54
CA LEU A 164 -24.60 -2.52 2.53
C LEU A 164 -24.70 -4.02 2.21
N ALA A 165 -25.82 -4.68 2.53
CA ALA A 165 -26.09 -6.07 2.17
C ALA A 165 -25.84 -6.41 0.69
N PRO A 166 -26.14 -5.54 -0.30
CA PRO A 166 -25.78 -5.82 -1.69
C PRO A 166 -24.28 -6.02 -1.89
N LEU A 167 -23.44 -5.24 -1.20
CA LEU A 167 -21.99 -5.37 -1.29
C LEU A 167 -21.49 -6.65 -0.60
N VAL A 168 -22.10 -7.02 0.54
CA VAL A 168 -21.86 -8.31 1.21
C VAL A 168 -22.18 -9.47 0.26
N SER A 169 -23.34 -9.42 -0.41
CA SER A 169 -23.77 -10.48 -1.34
C SER A 169 -22.87 -10.66 -2.55
N LEU A 170 -22.15 -9.61 -2.97
CA LEU A 170 -21.19 -9.71 -4.08
C LEU A 170 -19.91 -10.47 -3.70
N VAL A 171 -19.57 -10.52 -2.43
CA VAL A 171 -18.36 -11.19 -1.92
C VAL A 171 -18.65 -12.46 -1.12
N SER A 172 -19.92 -12.83 -0.99
CA SER A 172 -20.37 -14.06 -0.35
C SER A 172 -20.86 -15.07 -1.40
N SER A 173 -20.53 -16.33 -1.19
CA SER A 173 -21.09 -17.44 -1.95
C SER A 173 -22.57 -17.67 -1.59
N PRO A 174 -23.32 -18.45 -2.40
CA PRO A 174 -24.70 -18.81 -2.09
C PRO A 174 -24.87 -19.58 -0.76
N THR A 175 -23.81 -20.22 -0.26
CA THR A 175 -23.78 -20.91 1.03
C THR A 175 -23.43 -19.98 2.21
N GLY A 176 -23.13 -18.70 1.94
CA GLY A 176 -22.78 -17.69 2.93
C GLY A 176 -21.28 -17.59 3.24
N GLU A 177 -20.46 -18.49 2.70
CA GLU A 177 -19.00 -18.44 2.88
C GLU A 177 -18.35 -17.35 2.01
N PRO A 178 -17.23 -16.74 2.44
CA PRO A 178 -16.47 -15.79 1.63
C PRO A 178 -16.09 -16.36 0.25
N ASN A 179 -16.27 -15.57 -0.80
CA ASN A 179 -15.77 -15.87 -2.13
C ASN A 179 -14.46 -15.11 -2.35
N ASP A 180 -13.33 -15.81 -2.29
CA ASP A 180 -12.00 -15.19 -2.33
C ASP A 180 -11.73 -14.45 -3.63
N LEU A 181 -12.15 -15.00 -4.78
CA LEU A 181 -12.03 -14.34 -6.07
C LEU A 181 -12.82 -13.02 -6.10
N ALA A 182 -14.02 -13.01 -5.52
CA ALA A 182 -14.83 -11.81 -5.41
C ALA A 182 -14.20 -10.80 -4.44
N TYR A 183 -13.68 -11.24 -3.29
CA TYR A 183 -12.91 -10.39 -2.39
C TYR A 183 -11.70 -9.78 -3.09
N PHE A 184 -10.94 -10.55 -3.87
CA PHE A 184 -9.79 -10.08 -4.64
C PHE A 184 -10.17 -8.96 -5.62
N TRP A 185 -11.22 -9.17 -6.42
CA TRP A 185 -11.64 -8.17 -7.42
C TRP A 185 -12.31 -6.95 -6.82
N MET A 186 -13.19 -7.13 -5.83
CA MET A 186 -13.93 -6.02 -5.22
C MET A 186 -13.00 -5.13 -4.38
N THR A 187 -12.11 -5.74 -3.59
CA THR A 187 -11.09 -5.01 -2.84
C THR A 187 -10.15 -4.28 -3.80
N GLY A 188 -9.66 -4.97 -4.84
CA GLY A 188 -8.74 -4.37 -5.79
C GLY A 188 -9.35 -3.25 -6.63
N ALA A 189 -10.60 -3.39 -7.04
CA ALA A 189 -11.34 -2.35 -7.75
C ALA A 189 -11.49 -1.09 -6.88
N LEU A 190 -11.89 -1.21 -5.62
CA LEU A 190 -11.98 -0.05 -4.72
C LEU A 190 -10.60 0.57 -4.44
N SER A 191 -9.58 -0.28 -4.26
CA SER A 191 -8.19 0.14 -3.99
C SER A 191 -7.60 0.93 -5.15
N SER A 192 -8.11 0.70 -6.37
CA SER A 192 -7.69 1.44 -7.56
C SER A 192 -8.07 2.92 -7.51
N PHE A 193 -9.01 3.35 -6.65
CA PHE A 193 -9.56 4.71 -6.65
C PHE A 193 -9.58 5.44 -5.30
N LEU A 194 -9.64 4.73 -4.17
CA LEU A 194 -9.82 5.36 -2.86
C LEU A 194 -8.49 5.63 -2.13
N ASP A 195 -7.83 4.55 -1.73
CA ASP A 195 -6.46 4.39 -1.23
C ASP A 195 -6.38 2.96 -0.69
N ASN A 196 -5.18 2.38 -0.66
CA ASN A 196 -5.00 0.98 -0.28
C ASN A 196 -5.35 0.69 1.19
N ALA A 197 -4.99 1.58 2.13
CA ALA A 197 -5.20 1.37 3.56
C ALA A 197 -6.68 1.36 4.00
N PRO A 198 -7.52 2.36 3.65
CA PRO A 198 -8.95 2.33 3.97
C PRO A 198 -9.67 1.18 3.26
N THR A 199 -9.27 0.87 2.02
CA THR A 199 -9.86 -0.24 1.26
C THR A 199 -9.62 -1.57 1.95
N TYR A 200 -8.37 -1.83 2.37
CA TYR A 200 -8.05 -3.02 3.15
C TYR A 200 -8.94 -3.14 4.39
N LEU A 201 -9.09 -2.05 5.15
CA LEU A 201 -9.87 -2.07 6.38
C LEU A 201 -11.36 -2.34 6.13
N VAL A 202 -11.94 -1.78 5.08
CA VAL A 202 -13.32 -2.04 4.66
C VAL A 202 -13.56 -3.53 4.43
N PHE A 203 -12.71 -4.17 3.64
CA PHE A 203 -12.90 -5.59 3.30
C PHE A 203 -12.46 -6.52 4.42
N PHE A 204 -11.50 -6.12 5.25
CA PHE A 204 -11.13 -6.84 6.47
C PHE A 204 -12.31 -6.92 7.45
N GLU A 205 -13.03 -5.80 7.66
CA GLU A 205 -14.21 -5.75 8.51
C GLU A 205 -15.41 -6.48 7.87
N LEU A 206 -15.55 -6.40 6.55
CA LEU A 206 -16.56 -7.14 5.78
C LEU A 206 -16.39 -8.67 5.90
N ALA A 207 -15.13 -9.13 5.95
CA ALA A 207 -14.80 -10.54 6.16
C ALA A 207 -14.89 -10.99 7.63
N GLY A 208 -15.44 -10.14 8.52
CA GLY A 208 -15.72 -10.46 9.92
C GLY A 208 -14.85 -9.70 10.93
N GLY A 209 -13.76 -9.06 10.51
CA GLY A 209 -12.95 -8.17 11.35
C GLY A 209 -12.17 -8.85 12.49
N ASP A 210 -12.24 -10.18 12.63
CA ASP A 210 -11.45 -10.94 13.61
C ASP A 210 -10.10 -11.37 13.00
N PRO A 211 -8.97 -10.79 13.44
CA PRO A 211 -7.65 -11.14 12.92
C PRO A 211 -7.28 -12.61 13.16
N GLN A 212 -7.72 -13.23 14.27
CA GLN A 212 -7.35 -14.62 14.58
C GLN A 212 -8.05 -15.58 13.62
N HIS A 213 -9.34 -15.37 13.38
CA HIS A 213 -10.10 -16.15 12.40
C HIS A 213 -9.61 -15.92 10.96
N LEU A 214 -9.32 -14.66 10.61
CA LEU A 214 -8.81 -14.27 9.29
C LEU A 214 -7.40 -14.79 9.01
N MET A 215 -6.55 -14.94 10.01
CA MET A 215 -5.21 -15.53 9.82
C MET A 215 -5.21 -17.06 9.72
N THR A 216 -6.29 -17.72 10.14
CA THR A 216 -6.36 -19.18 10.25
C THR A 216 -7.41 -19.76 9.31
N THR A 217 -8.68 -19.68 9.68
CA THR A 217 -9.79 -20.32 8.96
C THR A 217 -10.06 -19.63 7.63
N LEU A 218 -9.98 -18.30 7.61
CA LEU A 218 -10.18 -17.46 6.43
C LEU A 218 -8.87 -16.90 5.88
N ALA A 219 -7.77 -17.66 6.03
CA ALA A 219 -6.44 -17.23 5.60
C ALA A 219 -6.38 -16.86 4.12
N SER A 220 -7.06 -17.63 3.27
CA SER A 220 -7.16 -17.37 1.83
C SER A 220 -7.92 -16.08 1.53
N THR A 221 -9.03 -15.82 2.22
CA THR A 221 -9.77 -14.54 2.12
C THR A 221 -8.92 -13.35 2.56
N LEU A 222 -8.21 -13.47 3.69
CA LEU A 222 -7.30 -12.43 4.15
C LEU A 222 -6.17 -12.20 3.13
N ALA A 223 -5.67 -13.25 2.49
CA ALA A 223 -4.67 -13.16 1.44
C ALA A 223 -5.23 -12.43 0.21
N ALA A 224 -6.44 -12.76 -0.23
CA ALA A 224 -7.13 -12.10 -1.34
C ALA A 224 -7.30 -10.59 -1.09
N ILE A 225 -7.76 -10.21 0.10
CA ILE A 225 -7.91 -8.81 0.53
C ILE A 225 -6.54 -8.11 0.55
N SER A 226 -5.55 -8.74 1.18
CA SER A 226 -4.20 -8.19 1.34
C SER A 226 -3.50 -7.96 -0.02
N ALA A 227 -3.52 -8.99 -0.88
CA ALA A 227 -2.91 -8.97 -2.19
C ALA A 227 -3.54 -7.88 -3.07
N SER A 228 -4.86 -7.90 -3.22
CA SER A 228 -5.57 -6.95 -4.09
C SER A 228 -5.49 -5.50 -3.61
N ALA A 229 -5.60 -5.26 -2.30
CA ALA A 229 -5.42 -3.93 -1.72
C ALA A 229 -4.00 -3.38 -1.93
N VAL A 230 -2.99 -4.24 -2.03
CA VAL A 230 -1.61 -3.80 -2.32
C VAL A 230 -1.40 -3.62 -3.82
N PHE A 231 -1.76 -4.62 -4.63
CA PHE A 231 -1.37 -4.71 -6.04
C PHE A 231 -2.19 -3.77 -6.94
N MET A 232 -3.51 -3.70 -6.74
CA MET A 232 -4.40 -3.00 -7.66
C MET A 232 -4.43 -1.49 -7.45
N GLY A 233 -3.86 -0.97 -6.36
CA GLY A 233 -3.64 0.47 -6.18
C GLY A 233 -2.77 1.11 -7.27
N ALA A 234 -2.04 0.29 -8.05
CA ALA A 234 -1.26 0.74 -9.21
C ALA A 234 -2.10 1.03 -10.47
N ASN A 235 -3.41 0.71 -10.48
CA ASN A 235 -4.24 0.86 -11.67
C ASN A 235 -4.51 2.31 -12.07
N THR A 236 -4.49 3.26 -11.12
CA THR A 236 -4.75 4.68 -11.41
C THR A 236 -3.77 5.61 -10.69
N TYR A 237 -3.72 6.88 -11.11
CA TYR A 237 -2.88 7.88 -10.43
C TYR A 237 -3.30 8.16 -9.00
N ILE A 238 -4.57 7.96 -8.66
CA ILE A 238 -5.12 8.26 -7.33
C ILE A 238 -5.20 7.01 -6.43
N GLY A 239 -4.98 5.81 -6.99
CA GLY A 239 -5.06 4.56 -6.21
C GLY A 239 -4.04 4.50 -5.07
N ASN A 240 -2.88 5.16 -5.24
CA ASN A 240 -1.95 5.37 -4.13
C ASN A 240 -1.15 6.68 -4.27
N ALA A 241 -0.70 7.22 -3.14
CA ALA A 241 0.07 8.47 -3.09
C ALA A 241 1.40 8.44 -3.90
N PRO A 242 2.19 7.35 -3.88
CA PRO A 242 3.39 7.24 -4.73
C PRO A 242 3.14 7.45 -6.23
N ASN A 243 2.05 6.91 -6.80
CA ASN A 243 1.73 7.08 -8.22
C ASN A 243 1.54 8.55 -8.59
N PHE A 244 0.76 9.28 -7.77
CA PHE A 244 0.53 10.70 -7.95
C PHE A 244 1.83 11.51 -7.82
N MET A 245 2.68 11.15 -6.85
CA MET A 245 3.99 11.79 -6.65
C MET A 245 4.92 11.58 -7.85
N VAL A 246 5.01 10.37 -8.40
CA VAL A 246 5.81 10.08 -9.60
C VAL A 246 5.28 10.88 -10.81
N TYR A 247 3.96 10.92 -11.00
CA TYR A 247 3.34 11.74 -12.04
C TYR A 247 3.70 13.22 -11.91
N ALA A 248 3.61 13.79 -10.71
CA ALA A 248 3.93 15.19 -10.46
C ALA A 248 5.42 15.50 -10.72
N ILE A 249 6.33 14.65 -10.25
CA ILE A 249 7.78 14.79 -10.48
C ILE A 249 8.10 14.74 -11.98
N ALA A 250 7.52 13.77 -12.71
CA ALA A 250 7.76 13.62 -14.14
C ALA A 250 7.29 14.86 -14.93
N ARG A 251 6.10 15.39 -14.63
CA ARG A 251 5.61 16.63 -15.27
C ARG A 251 6.47 17.84 -14.93
N HIS A 252 6.90 17.97 -13.68
CA HIS A 252 7.80 19.06 -13.27
C HIS A 252 9.16 19.00 -14.00
N ARG A 253 9.61 17.81 -14.39
CA ARG A 253 10.82 17.59 -15.22
C ARG A 253 10.57 17.73 -16.73
N GLY A 254 9.39 18.17 -17.15
CA GLY A 254 9.05 18.38 -18.56
C GLY A 254 8.68 17.10 -19.33
N VAL A 255 8.52 15.97 -18.64
CA VAL A 255 8.05 14.72 -19.27
C VAL A 255 6.54 14.82 -19.51
N LYS A 256 6.12 14.58 -20.75
CA LYS A 256 4.70 14.53 -21.12
C LYS A 256 4.07 13.25 -20.57
N MET A 257 3.46 13.34 -19.39
CA MET A 257 2.69 12.25 -18.80
C MET A 257 1.30 12.13 -19.45
N PRO A 258 0.76 10.91 -19.61
CA PRO A 258 -0.61 10.72 -20.07
C PRO A 258 -1.61 11.34 -19.07
N GLY A 259 -2.80 11.68 -19.54
CA GLY A 259 -3.92 12.07 -18.66
C GLY A 259 -4.41 10.87 -17.83
N PHE A 260 -5.32 11.13 -16.89
CA PHE A 260 -5.85 10.11 -15.97
C PHE A 260 -6.31 8.82 -16.68
N PHE A 261 -7.21 8.94 -17.65
CA PHE A 261 -7.72 7.79 -18.41
C PHE A 261 -6.67 7.16 -19.32
N GLY A 262 -5.72 7.95 -19.82
CA GLY A 262 -4.62 7.42 -20.63
C GLY A 262 -3.66 6.56 -19.81
N TYR A 263 -3.35 6.98 -18.59
CA TYR A 263 -2.59 6.16 -17.65
C TYR A 263 -3.35 4.90 -17.29
N MET A 264 -4.64 5.01 -16.95
CA MET A 264 -5.48 3.86 -16.58
C MET A 264 -5.59 2.82 -17.71
N ALA A 265 -5.67 3.27 -18.97
CA ALA A 265 -5.64 2.36 -20.11
C ALA A 265 -4.27 1.66 -20.24
N TRP A 266 -3.18 2.38 -20.02
CA TRP A 266 -1.82 1.84 -20.12
C TRP A 266 -1.50 0.86 -18.99
N SER A 267 -1.76 1.25 -17.74
CA SER A 267 -1.62 0.37 -16.57
C SER A 267 -2.56 -0.82 -16.68
N GLY A 268 -3.82 -0.60 -17.08
CA GLY A 268 -4.81 -1.65 -17.23
C GLY A 268 -4.43 -2.71 -18.28
N ALA A 269 -3.86 -2.29 -19.41
CA ALA A 269 -3.40 -3.20 -20.46
C ALA A 269 -2.30 -4.16 -19.99
N VAL A 270 -1.50 -3.76 -18.99
CA VAL A 270 -0.44 -4.59 -18.41
C VAL A 270 -0.94 -5.35 -17.19
N LEU A 271 -1.56 -4.65 -16.24
CA LEU A 271 -1.87 -5.15 -14.91
C LEU A 271 -3.13 -6.02 -14.88
N ILE A 272 -4.20 -5.67 -15.60
CA ILE A 272 -5.46 -6.44 -15.55
C ILE A 272 -5.28 -7.88 -16.05
N PRO A 273 -4.58 -8.16 -17.16
CA PRO A 273 -4.28 -9.55 -17.57
C PRO A 273 -3.52 -10.32 -16.49
N ILE A 274 -2.53 -9.69 -15.86
CA ILE A 274 -1.73 -10.31 -14.79
C ILE A 274 -2.63 -10.61 -13.57
N PHE A 275 -3.51 -9.69 -13.20
CA PHE A 275 -4.44 -9.86 -12.08
C PHE A 275 -5.55 -10.88 -12.38
N LEU A 276 -5.99 -11.04 -13.63
CA LEU A 276 -6.86 -12.14 -14.04
C LEU A 276 -6.18 -13.48 -13.79
N ILE A 277 -4.96 -13.64 -14.29
CA ILE A 277 -4.21 -14.90 -14.10
C ILE A 277 -3.96 -15.16 -12.62
N ALA A 278 -3.48 -14.17 -11.87
CA ALA A 278 -3.22 -14.31 -10.45
C ALA A 278 -4.51 -14.59 -9.65
N GLY A 279 -5.59 -13.87 -9.95
CA GLY A 279 -6.89 -14.04 -9.32
C GLY A 279 -7.40 -15.47 -9.45
N PHE A 280 -7.42 -16.01 -10.67
CA PHE A 280 -7.86 -17.39 -10.91
C PHE A 280 -6.88 -18.44 -10.36
N LEU A 281 -5.57 -18.17 -10.39
CA LEU A 281 -4.56 -19.12 -9.93
C LEU A 281 -4.54 -19.28 -8.41
N PHE A 282 -4.71 -18.19 -7.67
CA PHE A 282 -4.55 -18.18 -6.21
C PHE A 282 -5.87 -18.10 -5.45
N PHE A 283 -6.95 -17.58 -6.05
CA PHE A 283 -8.22 -17.29 -5.36
C PHE A 283 -9.47 -17.80 -6.10
N GLY A 284 -9.30 -18.49 -7.23
CA GLY A 284 -10.37 -18.97 -8.09
C GLY A 284 -10.80 -20.43 -7.85
#